data_AF-A0A6P8FA44-F1
#
_entry.id   AF-A0A6P8FA44-F1
#
_cell.length_a   1.000
_cell.length_b   1.000
_cell.length_c   1.000
_cell.angle_alpha   90.00
_cell.angle_beta   90.00
_cell.angle_gamma   90.00
#
_symmetry.space_group_name_H-M   'P 1'
#
loop_
_entity.id
_entity.type
_entity.pdbx_description
1 polymer ?
#
loop_
_entity_poly.entity_id
_entity_poly.type
_entity_poly.pdbx_seq_one_letter_code
_entity_poly.pdbx_strand_id
1 'polypeptide(L)'
;MTPIRYHIHGYDEGFEEGKRQGWHEGRNHGRIHGGKLSAEVSFYRGFALTWKYLLQMNMDSKARKPLKILEALTGMIQTFPLEDPQNQELEENMKQIRAKFRQVCSLLHISTDFNGYVNSPGQLSF
;
A
#
# COMPACT_ATOMS: atom_id res chain seq x y z
N MET A 1 46.08 21.22 -26.34
CA MET A 1 44.82 20.94 -25.62
C MET A 1 44.83 19.45 -25.27
N THR A 2 45.04 19.07 -24.01
CA THR A 2 45.33 17.67 -23.62
C THR A 2 44.05 16.86 -23.33
N PRO A 3 43.95 15.60 -23.82
CA PRO A 3 42.75 14.76 -23.73
C PRO A 3 42.29 14.44 -22.29
N ILE A 4 43.21 14.45 -21.33
CA ILE A 4 42.94 14.19 -19.90
C ILE A 4 41.90 15.17 -19.33
N ARG A 5 41.93 16.43 -19.77
CA ARG A 5 41.00 17.47 -19.29
C ARG A 5 39.55 17.19 -19.68
N TYR A 6 39.31 16.62 -20.87
CA TYR A 6 37.97 16.28 -21.35
C TYR A 6 37.41 15.02 -20.67
N HIS A 7 38.27 14.06 -20.34
CA HIS A 7 37.86 12.86 -19.60
C HIS A 7 37.43 13.17 -18.16
N ILE A 8 38.14 14.09 -17.48
CA ILE A 8 37.76 14.53 -16.13
C ILE A 8 36.44 15.31 -16.18
N HIS A 9 36.28 16.22 -17.14
CA HIS A 9 35.06 17.01 -17.28
C HIS A 9 33.83 16.15 -17.60
N GLY A 10 33.97 15.15 -18.50
CA GLY A 10 32.89 14.22 -18.82
C GLY A 10 32.52 13.29 -17.66
N TYR A 11 33.50 12.91 -16.83
CA TYR A 11 33.23 12.16 -15.61
C TYR A 11 32.45 12.99 -14.58
N ASP A 12 32.88 14.23 -14.32
CA ASP A 12 32.23 15.12 -13.36
C ASP A 12 30.79 15.47 -13.80
N GLU A 13 30.60 15.77 -15.09
CA GLU A 13 29.27 16.01 -15.67
C GLU A 13 28.38 14.77 -15.56
N GLY A 14 28.88 13.59 -15.91
CA GLY A 14 28.14 12.35 -15.81
C GLY A 14 27.79 11.97 -14.37
N PHE A 15 28.69 12.24 -13.42
CA PHE A 15 28.48 11.98 -12.00
C PHE A 15 27.39 12.89 -11.42
N GLU A 16 27.45 14.20 -11.68
CA GLU A 16 26.42 15.13 -11.19
C GLU A 16 25.05 14.88 -11.85
N GLU A 17 25.02 14.56 -13.14
CA GLU A 17 23.78 14.19 -13.81
C GLU A 17 23.19 12.88 -13.25
N GLY A 18 24.01 11.85 -13.03
CA GLY A 18 23.58 10.59 -12.43
C GLY A 18 23.03 10.78 -11.01
N LYS A 19 23.68 11.63 -10.21
CA LYS A 19 23.21 12.01 -8.86
C LYS A 19 21.86 12.73 -8.92
N ARG A 20 21.70 13.67 -9.85
CA ARG A 20 20.45 14.40 -10.06
C ARG A 20 19.31 13.46 -10.46
N GLN A 21 19.55 12.58 -11.42
CA GLN A 21 18.56 11.60 -11.87
C GLN A 21 18.18 10.63 -10.75
N GLY A 22 19.16 10.06 -10.06
CA GLY A 22 18.91 9.15 -8.94
C GLY A 22 18.09 9.79 -7.82
N TRP A 23 18.30 11.08 -7.54
CA TRP A 23 17.49 11.81 -6.57
C TRP A 23 16.02 11.96 -7.00
N HIS A 24 15.78 12.34 -8.26
CA HIS A 24 14.42 12.48 -8.79
C HIS A 24 13.69 11.14 -8.85
N GLU A 25 14.37 10.10 -9.33
CA GLU A 25 13.81 8.75 -9.44
C GLU A 25 13.47 8.18 -8.07
N GLY A 26 14.39 8.25 -7.11
CA GLY A 26 14.16 7.77 -5.75
C GLY A 26 13.00 8.48 -5.08
N ARG A 27 12.92 9.81 -5.21
CA ARG A 27 11.80 10.59 -4.67
C ARG A 27 10.47 10.21 -5.30
N ASN A 28 10.41 10.10 -6.63
CA ASN A 28 9.18 9.76 -7.33
C ASN A 28 8.74 8.32 -7.02
N HIS A 29 9.69 7.39 -6.95
CA HIS A 29 9.44 6.00 -6.57
C HIS A 29 8.81 5.92 -5.18
N GLY A 30 9.42 6.55 -4.17
CA GLY A 30 8.89 6.56 -2.80
C GLY A 30 7.50 7.17 -2.72
N ARG A 31 7.25 8.29 -3.41
CA ARG A 31 5.94 8.94 -3.45
C ARG A 31 4.86 8.04 -4.05
N ILE A 32 5.11 7.44 -5.21
CA ILE A 32 4.12 6.58 -5.89
C ILE A 32 3.90 5.30 -5.09
N HIS A 33 4.98 4.66 -4.63
CA HIS A 33 4.91 3.41 -3.91
C HIS A 33 4.20 3.58 -2.56
N GLY A 34 4.61 4.58 -1.78
CA GLY A 34 3.96 4.91 -0.50
C GLY A 34 2.50 5.32 -0.67
N GLY A 35 2.18 6.10 -1.72
CA GLY A 35 0.81 6.46 -2.06
C GLY A 35 -0.07 5.22 -2.30
N LYS A 36 0.39 4.28 -3.13
CA LYS A 36 -0.34 3.03 -3.42
C LYS A 36 -0.53 2.17 -2.17
N LEU A 37 0.54 2.01 -1.38
CA LEU A 37 0.50 1.24 -0.14
C LEU A 37 -0.52 1.83 0.85
N SER A 38 -0.43 3.14 1.09
CA SER A 38 -1.31 3.83 2.04
C SER A 38 -2.78 3.80 1.62
N ALA A 39 -3.06 3.93 0.32
CA ALA A 39 -4.40 3.81 -0.23
C ALA A 39 -4.99 2.41 0.02
N GLU A 40 -4.20 1.37 -0.19
CA GLU A 40 -4.63 -0.01 0.02
C GLU A 40 -4.92 -0.32 1.50
N VAL A 41 -4.00 0.05 2.39
CA VAL A 41 -4.20 -0.14 3.84
C VAL A 41 -5.44 0.64 4.33
N SER A 42 -5.60 1.88 3.87
CA SER A 42 -6.74 2.74 4.25
C SER A 42 -8.08 2.20 3.75
N PHE A 43 -8.11 1.64 2.53
CA PHE A 43 -9.29 0.96 2.01
C PHE A 43 -9.70 -0.21 2.89
N TYR A 44 -8.76 -1.10 3.23
CA TYR A 44 -9.07 -2.25 4.10
C TYR A 44 -9.53 -1.82 5.49
N ARG A 45 -8.99 -0.72 6.02
CA ARG A 45 -9.44 -0.13 7.28
C ARG A 45 -10.89 0.33 7.20
N GLY A 46 -11.24 1.11 6.16
CA GLY A 46 -12.60 1.60 5.96
C GLY A 46 -13.60 0.47 5.77
N PHE A 47 -13.22 -0.54 4.97
CA PHE A 47 -13.98 -1.76 4.78
C PHE A 47 -14.24 -2.47 6.12
N ALA A 48 -13.18 -2.68 6.92
CA ALA A 48 -13.29 -3.43 8.16
C ALA A 48 -14.21 -2.74 9.19
N LEU A 49 -14.07 -1.41 9.34
CA LEU A 49 -14.92 -0.61 10.23
C LEU A 49 -16.38 -0.64 9.80
N THR A 50 -16.64 -0.45 8.52
CA THR A 50 -18.01 -0.41 7.96
C THR A 50 -18.70 -1.75 8.14
N TRP A 51 -18.05 -2.85 7.76
CA TRP A 51 -18.64 -4.18 7.90
C TRP A 51 -18.80 -4.62 9.35
N LYS A 52 -17.86 -4.24 10.23
CA LYS A 52 -18.02 -4.49 11.67
C LYS A 52 -19.29 -3.85 12.21
N TYR A 53 -19.53 -2.58 11.86
CA TYR A 53 -20.74 -1.86 12.26
C TYR A 53 -22.01 -2.54 11.72
N LEU A 54 -22.07 -2.83 10.42
CA LEU A 54 -23.24 -3.45 9.78
C LEU A 54 -23.59 -4.83 10.36
N LEU A 55 -22.56 -5.64 10.66
CA LEU A 55 -22.74 -6.98 11.22
C LEU A 55 -23.17 -6.94 12.69
N GLN A 56 -22.67 -5.98 13.46
CA GLN A 56 -23.08 -5.80 14.86
C GLN A 56 -24.53 -5.35 14.97
N MET A 57 -25.02 -4.52 14.04
CA MET A 57 -26.42 -4.11 14.01
C MET A 57 -27.39 -5.27 13.73
N ASN A 58 -26.96 -6.29 12.99
CA ASN A 58 -27.84 -7.37 12.53
C ASN A 58 -27.98 -8.57 13.49
N MET A 59 -27.28 -8.61 14.63
CA MET A 59 -27.35 -9.65 15.70
C MET A 59 -27.50 -11.13 15.26
N ASP A 60 -27.15 -11.47 14.01
CA ASP A 60 -27.28 -12.81 13.48
C ASP A 60 -26.14 -13.68 14.02
N SER A 61 -26.47 -14.88 14.48
CA SER A 61 -25.51 -15.95 14.80
C SER A 61 -24.47 -16.18 13.67
N LYS A 62 -24.86 -15.97 12.40
CA LYS A 62 -23.99 -16.10 11.22
C LYS A 62 -22.93 -15.00 11.15
N ALA A 63 -23.13 -13.85 11.81
CA ALA A 63 -22.21 -12.73 11.82
C ALA A 63 -20.96 -12.96 12.71
N ARG A 64 -21.00 -13.94 13.64
CA ARG A 64 -19.90 -14.21 14.57
C ARG A 64 -18.57 -14.53 13.87
N LYS A 65 -18.61 -15.36 12.82
CA LYS A 65 -17.40 -15.78 12.09
C LYS A 65 -16.76 -14.61 11.31
N PRO A 66 -17.50 -13.86 10.46
CA PRO A 66 -16.97 -12.66 9.81
C PRO A 66 -16.45 -11.61 10.80
N LEU A 67 -17.15 -11.36 11.91
CA LEU A 67 -16.74 -10.39 12.94
C LEU A 67 -15.37 -10.73 13.54
N LYS A 68 -15.13 -12.00 13.90
CA LYS A 68 -13.84 -12.42 14.44
C LYS A 68 -12.68 -12.19 13.46
N ILE A 69 -12.92 -12.42 12.17
CA ILE A 69 -11.88 -12.22 11.14
C ILE A 69 -11.68 -10.73 10.87
N LEU A 70 -12.75 -9.92 10.89
CA LEU A 70 -12.68 -8.47 10.80
C LEU A 70 -11.90 -7.84 11.96
N GLU A 71 -12.03 -8.37 13.18
CA GLU A 71 -11.24 -7.93 14.33
C GLU A 71 -9.75 -8.26 14.14
N ALA A 72 -9.43 -9.46 13.64
CA ALA A 72 -8.05 -9.83 13.30
C ALA A 72 -7.48 -8.93 12.20
N LEU A 73 -8.26 -8.64 11.14
CA LEU A 73 -7.88 -7.72 10.07
C LEU A 73 -7.63 -6.30 10.62
N THR A 74 -8.50 -5.81 11.50
CA THR A 74 -8.36 -4.49 12.13
C THR A 74 -7.09 -4.43 12.99
N GLY A 75 -6.81 -5.48 13.77
CA GLY A 75 -5.58 -5.58 14.56
C GLY A 75 -4.33 -5.51 13.69
N MET A 76 -4.28 -6.31 12.62
CA MET A 76 -3.15 -6.29 11.67
C MET A 76 -2.92 -4.92 11.03
N ILE A 77 -4.00 -4.20 10.70
CA ILE A 77 -3.93 -2.86 10.13
C ILE A 77 -3.43 -1.83 11.15
N GLN A 78 -3.85 -1.94 12.42
CA GLN A 78 -3.43 -1.02 13.48
C GLN A 78 -1.94 -1.17 13.83
N THR A 79 -1.40 -2.38 13.72
CA THR A 79 0.03 -2.66 13.95
C THR A 79 0.87 -2.51 12.68
N PHE A 80 0.28 -2.09 11.56
CA PHE A 80 0.99 -2.01 10.29
C PHE A 80 2.01 -0.86 10.32
N PRO A 81 3.31 -1.11 10.03
CA PRO A 81 4.37 -0.11 10.15
C PRO A 81 4.36 0.88 8.98
N LEU A 82 3.40 1.81 8.96
CA LEU A 82 3.31 2.86 7.92
C LEU A 82 4.47 3.86 7.99
N GLU A 83 5.09 4.01 9.16
CA GLU A 83 6.14 5.01 9.43
C GLU A 83 7.54 4.52 9.04
N ASP A 84 7.72 3.21 8.85
CA ASP A 84 9.00 2.60 8.46
C ASP A 84 8.93 1.97 7.06
N PRO A 85 9.25 2.74 6.00
CA PRO A 85 9.20 2.25 4.63
C PRO A 85 10.31 1.23 4.30
N GLN A 86 11.29 1.02 5.19
CA GLN A 86 12.34 0.01 5.01
C GLN A 86 12.05 -1.29 5.77
N ASN A 87 10.89 -1.37 6.44
CA ASN A 87 10.51 -2.55 7.19
C ASN A 87 10.38 -3.77 6.26
N GLN A 88 11.23 -4.77 6.49
CA GLN A 88 11.28 -5.98 5.66
C GLN A 88 10.01 -6.84 5.78
N GLU A 89 9.22 -6.66 6.85
CA GLU A 89 7.97 -7.37 7.07
C GLU A 89 6.78 -6.72 6.35
N LEU A 90 6.96 -5.53 5.78
CA LEU A 90 5.88 -4.75 5.19
C LEU A 90 5.16 -5.51 4.06
N GLU A 91 5.91 -6.18 3.19
CA GLU A 91 5.34 -7.03 2.14
C GLU A 91 4.55 -8.22 2.71
N GLU A 92 5.08 -8.86 3.75
CA GLU A 92 4.46 -10.03 4.37
C GLU A 92 3.19 -9.65 5.13
N ASN A 93 3.24 -8.55 5.89
CA ASN A 93 2.10 -7.95 6.55
C ASN A 93 0.99 -7.60 5.54
N MET A 94 1.35 -7.03 4.37
CA MET A 94 0.39 -6.78 3.30
C MET A 94 -0.23 -8.06 2.74
N LYS A 95 0.55 -9.13 2.53
CA LYS A 95 -0.01 -10.43 2.10
C LYS A 95 -1.02 -10.97 3.10
N GLN A 96 -0.72 -10.87 4.39
CA GLN A 96 -1.62 -11.30 5.47
C GLN A 96 -2.91 -10.47 5.50
N ILE A 97 -2.81 -9.14 5.41
CA ILE A 97 -3.97 -8.23 5.33
C ILE A 97 -4.86 -8.60 4.13
N ARG A 98 -4.27 -8.74 2.93
CA ARG A 98 -4.98 -9.16 1.71
C ARG A 98 -5.64 -10.53 1.84
N ALA A 99 -4.99 -11.48 2.52
CA ALA A 99 -5.55 -12.80 2.77
C ALA A 99 -6.77 -12.73 3.71
N LYS A 100 -6.68 -11.97 4.80
CA LYS A 100 -7.81 -11.75 5.73
C LYS A 100 -8.97 -11.04 5.06
N PHE A 101 -8.70 -10.00 4.27
CA PHE A 101 -9.72 -9.33 3.47
C PHE A 101 -10.49 -10.31 2.57
N ARG A 102 -9.78 -11.12 1.76
CA ARG A 102 -10.40 -12.14 0.90
C ARG A 102 -11.21 -13.16 1.68
N GLN A 103 -10.73 -13.55 2.87
CA GLN A 103 -11.45 -14.45 3.77
C GLN A 103 -12.78 -13.85 4.24
N VAL A 104 -12.81 -12.55 4.59
CA VAL A 104 -14.05 -11.86 4.94
C VAL A 104 -15.00 -11.77 3.75
N CYS A 105 -14.50 -11.38 2.57
CA CYS A 105 -15.33 -11.28 1.37
C CYS A 105 -15.99 -12.61 1.00
N SER A 106 -15.25 -13.72 1.12
CA SER A 106 -15.77 -15.08 0.90
C SER A 106 -16.92 -15.42 1.84
N LEU A 107 -16.81 -15.06 3.12
CA LEU A 107 -17.86 -15.30 4.13
C LEU A 107 -19.08 -14.40 3.98
N LEU A 108 -18.90 -13.21 3.42
CA LEU A 108 -19.98 -12.24 3.17
C LEU A 108 -20.57 -12.36 1.76
N HIS A 109 -20.05 -13.26 0.93
CA HIS A 109 -20.45 -13.44 -0.47
C HIS A 109 -20.36 -12.16 -1.31
N ILE A 110 -19.31 -11.36 -1.10
CA ILE A 110 -19.04 -10.11 -1.83
C ILE A 110 -17.78 -10.22 -2.68
N SER A 111 -17.71 -9.41 -3.75
CA SER A 111 -16.56 -9.38 -4.65
C SER A 111 -15.28 -8.87 -3.96
N THR A 112 -14.14 -9.45 -4.33
CA THR A 112 -12.80 -9.06 -3.86
C THR A 112 -12.09 -8.08 -4.79
N ASP A 113 -12.78 -7.52 -5.80
CA ASP A 113 -12.16 -6.69 -6.83
C ASP A 113 -11.70 -5.32 -6.30
N PHE A 114 -10.54 -5.32 -5.64
CA PHE A 114 -9.85 -4.14 -5.16
C PHE A 114 -9.49 -3.17 -6.29
N ASN A 115 -9.20 -3.69 -7.49
CA ASN A 115 -8.81 -2.88 -8.64
C ASN A 115 -9.97 -2.00 -9.10
N GLY A 116 -11.21 -2.47 -9.01
CA GLY A 116 -12.40 -1.65 -9.25
C GLY A 116 -12.53 -0.48 -8.27
N TYR A 117 -12.08 -0.64 -7.02
CA TYR A 117 -12.22 0.38 -5.96
C TYR A 117 -11.08 1.40 -5.92
N VAL A 118 -9.88 1.05 -6.40
CA VAL A 118 -8.71 1.96 -6.39
C VAL A 118 -8.40 2.57 -7.76
N ASN A 119 -8.79 1.92 -8.86
CA ASN A 119 -8.60 2.47 -10.21
C ASN A 119 -9.80 3.26 -10.75
N SER A 120 -10.89 3.40 -9.98
CA SER A 120 -11.85 4.49 -10.19
C SER A 120 -11.47 5.65 -9.29
N PRO A 121 -10.53 6.47 -9.75
CA PRO A 121 -10.87 7.84 -10.10
C PRO A 121 -10.19 8.26 -11.40
N GLY A 122 -10.85 9.07 -12.23
CA GLY A 122 -10.12 9.83 -13.24
C GLY A 122 -8.91 10.51 -12.60
N GLN A 123 -7.72 10.31 -13.16
CA GLN A 123 -6.51 11.10 -12.91
C GLN A 123 -6.28 11.50 -11.44
N LEU A 124 -5.69 10.62 -10.63
CA LEU A 124 -4.88 11.10 -9.50
C LEU A 124 -3.57 11.66 -10.06
N SER A 125 -3.65 12.86 -10.64
CA SER A 125 -2.50 13.73 -10.85
C SER A 125 -2.11 14.34 -9.50
N PHE A 126 -1.07 13.79 -8.89
CA PHE A 126 -0.22 14.52 -7.95
C PHE A 126 1.13 14.78 -8.63
#